data_AF-A0A941ZR34-F1
#
_entry.id   AF-A0A941ZR34-F1
#
_cell.length_a   1.000
_cell.length_b   1.000
_cell.length_c   1.000
_cell.angle_alpha   90.00
_cell.angle_beta   90.00
_cell.angle_gamma   90.00
#
_symmetry.space_group_name_H-M   'P 1'
#
loop_
_entity.id
_entity.type
_entity.pdbx_description
1 polymer ?
#
loop_
_entity_poly.entity_id
_entity_poly.type
_entity_poly.pdbx_seq_one_letter_code
_entity_poly.pdbx_strand_id
1 'polypeptide(L)'
;EEVEECGFMLTIPSSRMQPSLNLSHAVLIIVYELFLAEYNSSEATGGEGPCVVSPGSGTTPALVGHGEIAAVYEKISEALELLEYIPRGDRNIKERIMANLKHFIGRAGLTDWELKMLYGLCHQVEKKVSRR
;
A
#
# COMPACT_ATOMS: atom_id res chain seq x y z
N GLU A 1 -2.97 -15.37 -5.05
CA GLU A 1 -1.99 -14.78 -5.99
C GLU A 1 -2.28 -13.31 -6.30
N GLU A 2 -3.21 -12.93 -7.18
CA GLU A 2 -3.41 -11.49 -7.54
C GLU A 2 -3.80 -10.57 -6.36
N VAL A 3 -4.59 -11.08 -5.42
CA VAL A 3 -5.01 -10.32 -4.21
C VAL A 3 -3.83 -10.03 -3.28
N GLU A 4 -2.78 -10.86 -3.28
CA GLU A 4 -1.63 -10.71 -2.39
C GLU A 4 -0.68 -9.59 -2.85
N GLU A 5 -0.75 -9.22 -4.12
CA GLU A 5 -0.02 -8.07 -4.68
C GLU A 5 -0.78 -6.75 -4.48
N CYS A 6 -2.04 -6.80 -4.04
CA CYS A 6 -2.84 -5.61 -3.77
C CYS A 6 -2.48 -5.00 -2.41
N GLY A 7 -2.06 -3.73 -2.39
CA GLY A 7 -1.78 -3.00 -1.15
C GLY A 7 -3.03 -2.75 -0.29
N PHE A 8 -4.21 -2.71 -0.91
CA PHE A 8 -5.49 -2.47 -0.24
C PHE A 8 -6.57 -3.40 -0.82
N MET A 9 -7.51 -3.83 0.01
CA MET A 9 -8.68 -4.63 -0.41
C MET A 9 -9.98 -3.92 -0.05
N LEU A 10 -10.84 -3.70 -1.05
CA LEU A 10 -12.14 -3.05 -0.92
C LEU A 10 -13.26 -4.09 -0.90
N THR A 11 -14.28 -3.87 -0.08
CA THR A 11 -15.53 -4.66 -0.09
C THR A 11 -16.70 -3.71 -0.29
N ILE A 12 -17.47 -3.90 -1.37
CA ILE A 12 -18.71 -3.17 -1.59
C ILE A 12 -19.81 -3.83 -0.76
N PRO A 13 -20.46 -3.12 0.18
CA PRO A 13 -21.56 -3.69 0.94
C PRO A 13 -22.71 -4.10 0.00
N SER A 14 -23.07 -5.38 0.01
CA SER A 14 -24.13 -5.94 -0.84
C SER A 14 -25.01 -6.93 -0.06
N SER A 15 -26.06 -7.45 -0.70
CA SER A 15 -26.97 -8.40 -0.06
C SER A 15 -26.24 -9.68 0.34
N ARG A 16 -26.49 -10.20 1.54
CA ARG A 16 -25.91 -11.48 1.99
C ARG A 16 -26.39 -12.67 1.15
N MET A 17 -27.58 -12.58 0.57
CA MET A 17 -28.16 -13.65 -0.26
C MET A 17 -27.62 -13.64 -1.68
N GLN A 18 -27.21 -12.47 -2.18
CA GLN A 18 -26.64 -12.31 -3.52
C GLN A 18 -25.57 -11.21 -3.47
N PRO A 19 -24.34 -11.56 -3.07
CA PRO A 19 -23.28 -10.58 -2.86
C PRO A 19 -22.57 -10.18 -4.16
N SER A 20 -22.74 -10.98 -5.23
CA SER A 20 -22.08 -10.77 -6.52
C SER A 20 -22.69 -9.57 -7.25
N LEU A 21 -21.86 -8.59 -7.56
CA LEU A 21 -22.21 -7.47 -8.42
C LEU A 21 -21.70 -7.71 -9.85
N ASN A 22 -22.40 -7.13 -10.83
CA ASN A 22 -21.83 -7.01 -12.16
C ASN A 22 -20.56 -6.15 -12.09
N LEU A 23 -19.55 -6.50 -12.90
CA LEU A 23 -18.28 -5.77 -12.93
C LEU A 23 -18.46 -4.27 -13.21
N SER A 24 -19.32 -3.89 -14.17
CA SER A 24 -19.54 -2.48 -14.52
C SER A 24 -20.20 -1.71 -13.36
N HIS A 25 -21.08 -2.35 -12.61
CA HIS A 25 -21.72 -1.75 -11.43
C HIS A 25 -20.71 -1.57 -10.29
N ALA A 26 -19.85 -2.56 -10.06
CA ALA A 26 -18.79 -2.46 -9.07
C ALA A 26 -17.84 -1.28 -9.40
N VAL A 27 -17.41 -1.17 -10.66
CA VAL A 27 -16.59 -0.05 -11.14
C VAL A 27 -17.31 1.28 -10.97
N LEU A 28 -18.58 1.37 -11.36
CA LEU A 28 -19.39 2.59 -11.23
C LEU A 28 -19.45 3.09 -9.78
N ILE A 29 -19.72 2.20 -8.82
CA ILE A 29 -19.79 2.54 -7.40
C ILE A 29 -18.45 3.09 -6.91
N ILE A 30 -17.34 2.41 -7.22
CA ILE A 30 -16.02 2.85 -6.78
C ILE A 30 -15.66 4.22 -7.36
N VAL A 31 -15.88 4.42 -8.66
CA VAL A 31 -15.59 5.73 -9.31
C VAL A 31 -16.47 6.84 -8.75
N TYR A 32 -17.75 6.56 -8.48
CA TYR A 32 -18.66 7.53 -7.89
C TYR A 32 -18.21 7.97 -6.47
N GLU A 33 -17.83 7.03 -5.62
CA GLU A 33 -17.35 7.34 -4.27
C GLU A 33 -16.04 8.12 -4.28
N LEU A 34 -15.12 7.81 -5.21
CA LEU A 34 -13.88 8.57 -5.39
C LEU A 34 -14.17 10.01 -5.83
N PHE A 35 -15.08 10.20 -6.78
CA PHE A 35 -15.52 11.53 -7.21
C PHE A 35 -16.14 12.32 -6.06
N LEU A 36 -17.00 11.69 -5.26
CA LEU A 36 -17.66 12.34 -4.13
C LEU A 36 -16.65 12.73 -3.03
N ALA A 37 -15.64 11.90 -2.78
CA ALA A 37 -14.56 12.21 -1.83
C ALA A 37 -13.75 13.44 -2.26
N GLU A 38 -13.45 13.56 -3.55
CA GLU A 38 -12.80 14.74 -4.13
C GLU A 38 -13.69 15.97 -4.03
N TYR A 39 -14.97 15.85 -4.42
CA TYR A 39 -15.95 16.94 -4.37
C TYR A 39 -16.16 17.48 -2.94
N ASN A 40 -16.28 16.60 -1.95
CA ASN A 40 -16.43 17.00 -0.56
C ASN A 40 -15.16 17.66 0.01
N SER A 41 -13.98 17.28 -0.50
CA SER A 41 -12.71 17.88 -0.10
C SER A 41 -12.57 19.33 -0.61
N SER A 42 -13.15 19.65 -1.77
CA SER A 42 -13.21 21.02 -2.31
C SER A 42 -14.20 21.94 -1.59
N GLU A 43 -15.36 21.42 -1.15
CA GLU A 43 -16.36 22.22 -0.42
C GLU A 43 -15.85 22.68 0.96
N ALA A 44 -15.03 21.87 1.64
CA ALA A 44 -14.42 22.22 2.91
C ALA A 44 -13.41 23.39 2.81
N THR A 45 -12.96 23.74 1.59
CA THR A 45 -12.05 24.87 1.34
C THR A 45 -12.74 26.17 0.90
N GLY A 46 -14.08 26.24 0.95
CA GLY A 46 -14.84 27.49 0.75
C GLY A 46 -14.77 28.08 -0.67
N GLY A 47 -14.36 27.29 -1.67
CA GLY A 47 -14.34 27.71 -3.07
C GLY A 47 -15.63 27.32 -3.78
N GLU A 48 -16.53 28.28 -3.99
CA GLU A 48 -17.76 28.08 -4.77
C GLU A 48 -17.41 27.83 -6.25
N GLY A 49 -17.50 26.57 -6.68
CA GLY A 49 -17.47 26.18 -8.09
C GLY A 49 -16.85 24.81 -8.35
N PRO A 50 -17.20 24.14 -9.47
CA PRO A 50 -16.53 22.93 -9.91
C PRO A 50 -15.08 23.31 -10.26
N CYS A 51 -14.21 23.17 -9.27
CA CYS A 51 -12.79 23.30 -9.44
C CYS A 51 -12.36 22.13 -10.33
N VAL A 52 -12.08 22.44 -11.60
CA VAL A 52 -11.14 21.65 -12.38
C VAL A 52 -9.90 21.59 -11.50
N VAL A 53 -9.65 20.43 -10.89
CA VAL A 53 -8.43 20.17 -10.13
C VAL A 53 -7.26 20.51 -11.05
N SER A 54 -6.70 21.70 -10.87
CA SER A 54 -5.32 21.92 -11.25
C SER A 54 -4.54 20.93 -10.38
N PRO A 55 -3.74 20.01 -10.95
CA PRO A 55 -3.07 18.93 -10.21
C PRO A 55 -1.93 19.44 -9.31
N GLY A 56 -2.19 20.44 -8.46
CA GLY A 56 -1.16 21.16 -7.71
C GLY A 56 -1.60 22.00 -6.52
N SER A 57 -2.84 21.87 -6.00
CA SER A 57 -3.27 22.69 -4.84
C SER A 57 -3.26 21.97 -3.47
N GLY A 58 -2.70 20.77 -3.39
CA GLY A 58 -2.38 20.11 -2.13
C GLY A 58 -1.11 19.30 -2.33
N THR A 59 -0.08 19.56 -1.53
CA THR A 59 1.23 18.90 -1.63
C THR A 59 1.13 17.45 -1.16
N THR A 60 0.36 16.61 -1.85
CA THR A 60 0.45 15.16 -1.66
C THR A 60 1.84 14.75 -2.15
N PRO A 61 2.70 14.21 -1.27
CA PRO A 61 4.03 13.77 -1.67
C PRO A 61 3.91 12.79 -2.84
N ALA A 62 4.81 12.91 -3.82
CA ALA A 62 4.87 11.94 -4.90
C ALA A 62 5.16 10.56 -4.30
N LEU A 63 4.20 9.65 -4.45
CA LEU A 63 4.34 8.27 -4.01
C LEU A 63 5.12 7.48 -5.04
N VAL A 64 5.88 6.52 -4.55
CA VAL A 64 6.71 5.65 -5.35
C VAL A 64 5.86 4.59 -6.04
N GLY A 65 6.23 4.27 -7.29
CA GLY A 65 5.56 3.24 -8.08
C GLY A 65 5.78 1.83 -7.50
N HIS A 66 4.85 0.92 -7.81
CA HIS A 66 4.86 -0.46 -7.30
C HIS A 66 6.19 -1.21 -7.52
N GLY A 67 6.83 -1.02 -8.68
CA GLY A 67 8.07 -1.72 -9.04
C GLY A 67 9.26 -1.42 -8.12
N GLU A 68 9.37 -0.19 -7.62
CA GLU A 68 10.45 0.21 -6.71
C GLU A 68 10.23 -0.32 -5.29
N ILE A 69 8.96 -0.38 -4.84
CA ILE A 69 8.60 -0.91 -3.52
C ILE A 69 8.90 -2.41 -3.42
N ALA A 70 8.69 -3.17 -4.51
CA ALA A 70 8.96 -4.60 -4.55
C ALA A 70 10.40 -4.95 -4.11
N ALA A 71 11.37 -4.15 -4.55
CA ALA A 71 12.76 -4.39 -4.21
C ALA A 71 13.09 -4.06 -2.73
N VAL A 72 12.30 -3.21 -2.06
CA VAL A 72 12.38 -3.01 -0.59
C VAL A 72 11.86 -4.25 0.13
N TYR A 73 10.76 -4.84 -0.34
CA TYR A 73 10.19 -6.04 0.28
C TYR A 73 11.18 -7.20 0.29
N GLU A 74 11.92 -7.40 -0.80
CA GLU A 74 13.00 -8.39 -0.84
C GLU A 74 14.07 -8.12 0.23
N LYS A 75 14.51 -6.86 0.37
CA LYS A 75 15.49 -6.49 1.40
C LYS A 75 14.98 -6.66 2.83
N ILE A 76 13.71 -6.39 3.06
CA ILE A 76 13.09 -6.64 4.37
C ILE A 76 13.08 -8.15 4.64
N SER A 77 12.69 -8.97 3.67
CA SER A 77 12.70 -10.43 3.79
C SER A 77 14.09 -10.96 4.14
N GLU A 78 15.13 -10.55 3.40
CA GLU A 78 16.52 -10.95 3.66
C GLU A 78 16.99 -10.54 5.07
N ALA A 79 16.69 -9.30 5.49
CA ALA A 79 17.03 -8.82 6.83
C ALA A 79 16.34 -9.61 7.94
N LEU A 80 15.06 -9.99 7.76
CA LEU A 80 14.32 -10.80 8.74
C LEU A 80 14.88 -12.22 8.86
N GLU A 81 15.31 -12.82 7.75
CA GLU A 81 15.99 -14.13 7.75
C GLU A 81 17.34 -14.07 8.47
N LEU A 82 18.14 -13.03 8.20
CA LEU A 82 19.43 -12.81 8.86
C LEU A 82 19.30 -12.60 10.37
N LEU A 83 18.20 -11.96 10.81
CA LEU A 83 17.91 -11.75 12.22
C LEU A 83 17.36 -13.00 12.93
N GLU A 84 17.15 -14.10 12.20
CA GLU A 84 16.45 -15.30 12.70
C GLU A 84 15.05 -14.98 13.27
N TYR A 85 14.45 -13.87 12.83
CA TYR A 85 13.08 -13.49 13.21
C TYR A 85 12.05 -14.50 12.67
N ILE A 86 12.37 -15.09 11.51
CA ILE A 86 11.62 -16.19 10.90
C ILE A 86 12.24 -17.50 11.40
N PRO A 87 11.57 -18.25 12.30
CA PRO A 87 12.12 -19.49 12.84
C PRO A 87 12.28 -20.55 11.75
N ARG A 88 13.39 -21.29 11.78
CA ARG A 88 13.65 -22.40 10.86
C ARG A 88 12.73 -23.59 11.22
N GLY A 89 11.54 -23.64 10.65
CA GLY A 89 10.61 -24.76 10.85
C GLY A 89 9.19 -24.53 10.34
N ASP A 90 8.71 -23.29 10.35
CA ASP A 90 7.39 -22.95 9.82
C ASP A 90 7.52 -22.29 8.44
N ARG A 91 7.17 -23.05 7.40
CA ARG A 91 7.25 -22.62 6.00
C ARG A 91 6.19 -21.60 5.60
N ASN A 92 5.26 -21.21 6.48
CA ASN A 92 4.18 -20.26 6.15
C ASN A 92 4.31 -18.94 6.91
N ILE A 93 5.20 -18.86 7.91
CA ILE A 93 5.30 -17.67 8.76
C ILE A 93 5.95 -16.51 8.01
N LYS A 94 6.92 -16.80 7.15
CA LYS A 94 7.59 -15.81 6.29
C LYS A 94 6.57 -15.12 5.39
N GLU A 95 5.77 -15.92 4.68
CA GLU A 95 4.75 -15.47 3.74
C GLU A 95 3.69 -14.63 4.45
N ARG A 96 3.24 -15.05 5.64
CA ARG A 96 2.28 -14.29 6.45
C ARG A 96 2.84 -12.95 6.94
N ILE A 97 4.09 -12.93 7.39
CA ILE A 97 4.76 -11.68 7.82
C ILE A 97 4.91 -10.74 6.62
N MET A 98 5.38 -11.26 5.49
CA MET A 98 5.57 -10.47 4.27
C MET A 98 4.25 -9.95 3.70
N ALA A 99 3.19 -10.77 3.68
CA ALA A 99 1.86 -10.32 3.25
C ALA A 99 1.34 -9.18 4.15
N ASN A 100 1.49 -9.30 5.46
CA ASN A 100 1.10 -8.23 6.39
C ASN A 100 1.91 -6.95 6.18
N LEU A 101 3.22 -7.06 5.92
CA LEU A 101 4.07 -5.91 5.60
C LEU A 101 3.69 -5.26 4.27
N LYS A 102 3.45 -6.05 3.22
CA LYS A 102 2.97 -5.57 1.92
C LYS A 102 1.65 -4.82 2.06
N HIS A 103 0.69 -5.36 2.82
CA HIS A 103 -0.57 -4.66 3.10
C HIS A 103 -0.36 -3.41 3.95
N PHE A 104 0.46 -3.46 5.00
CA PHE A 104 0.71 -2.30 5.87
C PHE A 104 1.32 -1.12 5.08
N ILE A 105 2.37 -1.40 4.30
CA ILE A 105 3.08 -0.40 3.51
C ILE A 105 2.22 0.05 2.31
N GLY A 106 1.59 -0.89 1.61
CA GLY A 106 0.76 -0.60 0.44
C GLY A 106 -0.47 0.25 0.74
N ARG A 107 -1.03 0.16 1.96
CA ARG A 107 -2.14 1.03 2.40
C ARG A 107 -1.74 2.49 2.59
N ALA A 108 -0.53 2.73 3.09
CA ALA A 108 -0.03 4.08 3.34
C ALA A 108 0.56 4.72 2.08
N GLY A 109 1.12 3.90 1.20
CA GLY A 109 2.04 4.36 0.18
C GLY A 109 3.40 4.71 0.78
N LEU A 110 4.41 4.85 -0.08
CA LEU A 110 5.74 5.31 0.33
C LEU A 110 6.16 6.48 -0.53
N THR A 111 6.77 7.47 0.09
CA THR A 111 7.58 8.47 -0.59
C THR A 111 8.96 7.93 -0.93
N ASP A 112 9.64 8.57 -1.88
CA ASP A 112 11.02 8.23 -2.25
C ASP A 112 11.97 8.30 -1.04
N TRP A 113 11.76 9.25 -0.13
CA TRP A 113 12.54 9.39 1.09
C TRP A 113 12.30 8.22 2.06
N GLU A 114 11.05 7.82 2.29
CA GLU A 114 10.72 6.67 3.16
C GLU A 114 11.25 5.36 2.59
N LEU A 115 11.16 5.17 1.28
CA LEU A 115 11.72 4.01 0.60
C LEU A 115 13.24 3.91 0.81
N LYS A 116 13.98 5.00 0.58
CA LYS A 116 15.43 5.08 0.82
C LYS A 116 15.79 4.84 2.29
N MET A 117 14.97 5.35 3.19
CA MET A 117 15.15 5.16 4.64
C MET A 117 15.00 3.68 5.03
N LEU A 118 13.97 2.99 4.54
CA LEU A 118 13.78 1.55 4.75
C LEU A 118 14.95 0.72 4.17
N TYR A 119 15.38 1.04 2.95
CA TYR A 119 16.57 0.43 2.35
C TYR A 119 17.82 0.61 3.22
N GLY A 120 18.06 1.83 3.69
CA GLY A 120 19.20 2.15 4.55
C GLY A 120 19.15 1.37 5.87
N LEU A 121 17.96 1.20 6.44
CA LEU A 121 17.76 0.41 7.65
C LEU A 121 18.10 -1.06 7.44
N CYS A 122 17.56 -1.70 6.38
CA CYS A 122 17.88 -3.08 6.03
C CYS A 122 19.39 -3.27 5.83
N HIS A 123 20.02 -2.36 5.09
CA HIS A 123 21.46 -2.41 4.86
C HIS A 123 22.30 -2.31 6.14
N GLN A 124 21.91 -1.47 7.10
CA GLN A 124 22.62 -1.37 8.38
C GLN A 124 22.43 -2.63 9.24
N VAL A 125 21.25 -3.24 9.20
CA VAL A 125 20.97 -4.53 9.86
C VAL A 125 21.89 -5.61 9.29
N GLU A 126 21.89 -5.79 7.98
CA GLU A 126 22.77 -6.75 7.27
C GLU A 126 24.23 -6.56 7.69
N LYS A 127 24.74 -5.33 7.58
CA LYS A 127 26.12 -5.00 7.92
C LYS A 127 26.47 -5.29 9.39
N LYS A 128 25.54 -5.11 10.32
CA LYS A 128 25.78 -5.36 11.75
C LYS A 128 25.74 -6.84 12.08
N VAL A 129 24.84 -7.60 11.47
CA VAL A 129 24.71 -9.04 11.68
C VAL A 129 25.87 -9.78 11.04
N SER A 130 26.26 -9.44 9.81
CA SER A 130 27.40 -10.09 9.11
C SER A 130 28.78 -9.75 9.69
N ARG A 131 28.87 -8.81 10.63
CA ARG A 131 30.11 -8.46 11.34
C ARG A 131 30.28 -9.20 12.66
N ARG A 132 29.27 -9.96 13.10
CA ARG A 132 29.35 -10.87 14.25
C ARG A 132 29.78 -12.26 13.76
#